data_AF-A0A523WC93-F1
#
_entry.id   AF-A0A523WC93-F1
#
_cell.length_a   1.000
_cell.length_b   1.000
_cell.length_c   1.000
_cell.angle_alpha   90.00
_cell.angle_beta   90.00
_cell.angle_gamma   90.00
#
_symmetry.space_group_name_H-M   'P 1'
#
loop_
_entity.id
_entity.type
_entity.pdbx_description
1 polymer ?
#
loop_
_entity_poly.entity_id
_entity_poly.type
_entity_poly.pdbx_seq_one_letter_code
_entity_poly.pdbx_strand_id
1 'polypeptide(L)'
;MEEYKNRETALEILELEDKRFVLQLKAEYSPQVQRLAIRPLLSKGPLKTLSYIAYRQPVLQPQVVDVRGHHAYGHLRQLESMGLISRERVGRTRLLRTTG
;
A
#
# COMPACT_ATOMS: atom_id res chain seq x y z
N MET A 1 -17.13 -6.47 -26.63
CA MET A 1 -17.27 -7.61 -25.69
C MET A 1 -16.74 -8.90 -26.32
N GLU A 2 -17.11 -9.22 -27.57
CA GLU A 2 -16.51 -10.32 -28.35
C GLU A 2 -15.00 -10.15 -28.59
N GLU A 3 -14.50 -8.93 -28.74
CA GLU A 3 -13.08 -8.66 -28.99
C GLU A 3 -12.14 -9.15 -27.87
N TYR A 4 -12.58 -9.14 -26.60
CA TYR A 4 -11.79 -9.67 -25.48
C TYR A 4 -11.95 -11.18 -25.30
N LYS A 5 -13.09 -11.76 -25.71
CA LYS A 5 -13.27 -13.22 -25.77
C LYS A 5 -12.44 -13.86 -26.89
N ASN A 6 -12.29 -13.15 -28.01
CA ASN A 6 -11.60 -13.63 -29.22
C ASN A 6 -10.09 -13.37 -29.23
N ARG A 7 -9.55 -12.69 -28.21
CA ARG A 7 -8.10 -12.54 -28.03
C ARG A 7 -7.57 -13.71 -27.21
N GLU A 8 -6.57 -14.41 -27.75
CA GLU A 8 -5.77 -15.43 -27.05
C GLU A 8 -4.86 -14.79 -25.97
N THR A 9 -5.47 -14.09 -25.01
CA THR A 9 -4.77 -13.53 -23.86
C THR A 9 -5.18 -14.23 -22.58
N ALA A 10 -4.36 -14.11 -21.54
CA ALA A 10 -4.65 -14.62 -20.21
C ALA A 10 -5.70 -13.79 -19.47
N LEU A 11 -6.13 -12.64 -20.00
CA LEU A 11 -7.10 -11.74 -19.38
C LEU A 11 -8.50 -11.90 -19.99
N GLU A 12 -9.53 -11.64 -19.19
CA GLU A 12 -10.94 -11.63 -19.59
C GLU A 12 -11.70 -10.47 -18.94
N ILE A 13 -12.78 -10.02 -19.57
CA ILE A 13 -13.73 -9.07 -18.99
C ILE A 13 -14.98 -9.84 -18.58
N LEU A 14 -15.31 -9.82 -17.28
CA LEU A 14 -16.58 -10.35 -16.77
C LEU A 14 -17.55 -9.22 -16.47
N GLU A 15 -18.80 -9.40 -16.86
CA GLU A 15 -19.91 -8.56 -16.42
C GLU A 15 -20.42 -9.06 -15.07
N LEU A 16 -20.49 -8.14 -14.11
CA LEU A 16 -21.05 -8.32 -12.78
C LEU A 16 -22.45 -7.67 -12.75
N GLU A 17 -23.20 -7.92 -11.67
CA GLU A 17 -24.46 -7.22 -11.40
C GLU A 17 -24.28 -5.69 -11.44
N ASP A 18 -25.37 -5.00 -11.77
CA ASP A 18 -25.45 -3.54 -11.90
C ASP A 18 -24.59 -2.94 -13.03
N LYS A 19 -24.45 -3.65 -14.16
CA LYS A 19 -23.65 -3.21 -15.33
C LYS A 19 -22.20 -2.88 -14.97
N ARG A 20 -21.66 -3.57 -13.97
CA ARG A 20 -20.25 -3.43 -13.59
C ARG A 20 -19.43 -4.44 -14.39
N PHE A 21 -18.19 -4.07 -14.70
CA PHE A 21 -17.29 -4.94 -15.45
C PHE A 21 -15.98 -5.06 -14.71
N VAL A 22 -15.42 -6.27 -14.64
CA VAL A 22 -14.10 -6.52 -14.07
C VAL A 22 -13.19 -7.09 -15.16
N LEU A 23 -11.99 -6.52 -15.27
CA LEU A 23 -10.89 -7.12 -16.02
C LEU A 23 -10.10 -8.00 -15.05
N GLN A 24 -10.03 -9.30 -15.33
CA GLN A 24 -9.33 -10.26 -14.49
C GLN A 24 -8.52 -11.26 -15.31
N LEU A 25 -7.70 -12.05 -14.63
CA LEU A 25 -7.04 -13.20 -15.23
C LEU A 25 -8.04 -14.36 -15.38
N LYS A 26 -8.02 -15.05 -16.52
CA LYS A 26 -8.80 -16.27 -16.72
C LYS A 26 -8.47 -17.30 -15.64
N ALA A 27 -9.49 -17.97 -15.12
CA ALA A 27 -9.38 -18.89 -13.99
C ALA A 27 -8.31 -19.98 -14.21
N GLU A 28 -8.13 -20.44 -15.45
CA GLU A 28 -7.14 -21.46 -15.85
C GLU A 28 -5.68 -21.07 -15.54
N TYR A 29 -5.33 -19.79 -15.53
CA TYR A 29 -3.98 -19.32 -15.21
C TYR A 29 -3.78 -18.99 -13.72
N SER A 30 -4.85 -18.95 -12.93
CA SER A 30 -4.81 -18.53 -11.51
C SER A 30 -3.84 -19.36 -10.64
N PRO A 31 -3.71 -20.69 -10.79
CA PRO A 31 -2.76 -21.48 -10.02
C PRO A 31 -1.30 -21.12 -10.29
N GLN A 32 -0.97 -20.69 -11.51
CA GLN A 32 0.40 -20.41 -11.96
C GLN A 32 0.90 -19.06 -11.49
N VAL A 33 0.00 -18.07 -11.36
CA VAL A 33 0.33 -16.70 -10.96
C VAL A 33 0.13 -16.42 -9.47
N GLN A 34 -0.36 -17.40 -8.69
CA GLN A 34 -0.69 -17.19 -7.27
C GLN A 34 0.54 -16.74 -6.44
N ARG A 35 1.75 -17.15 -6.86
CA ARG A 35 3.03 -16.71 -6.28
C ARG A 35 3.41 -15.27 -6.65
N LEU A 36 2.85 -14.73 -7.74
CA LEU A 36 3.02 -13.36 -8.22
C LEU A 36 1.96 -12.41 -7.66
N ALA A 37 0.94 -12.92 -6.97
CA ALA A 37 -0.04 -12.08 -6.29
C ALA A 37 0.69 -11.21 -5.27
N ILE A 38 0.91 -9.95 -5.64
CA ILE A 38 1.57 -8.94 -4.82
C ILE A 38 0.68 -8.73 -3.60
N ARG A 39 0.97 -9.43 -2.51
CA ARG A 39 0.40 -9.07 -1.22
C ARG A 39 0.93 -7.67 -0.92
N PRO A 40 0.06 -6.69 -0.69
CA PRO A 40 0.52 -5.34 -0.41
C PRO A 40 1.42 -5.38 0.82
N LEU A 41 2.63 -4.84 0.69
CA LEU A 41 3.66 -4.82 1.72
C LEU A 41 3.15 -4.22 3.04
N LEU A 42 2.19 -3.28 2.94
CA LEU A 42 1.57 -2.59 4.05
C LEU A 42 0.05 -2.65 3.94
N SER A 43 -0.64 -2.79 5.07
CA SER A 43 -2.08 -2.53 5.13
C SER A 43 -2.36 -1.02 4.97
N LYS A 44 -3.63 -0.66 4.76
CA LYS A 44 -4.05 0.74 4.53
C LYS A 44 -3.60 1.71 5.63
N GLY A 45 -3.49 1.26 6.89
CA GLY A 45 -3.12 2.10 8.04
C GLY A 45 -1.67 2.60 7.98
N PRO A 46 -0.67 1.70 8.06
CA PRO A 46 0.74 2.03 7.92
C PRO A 46 1.05 2.72 6.60
N LEU A 47 0.42 2.30 5.49
CA LEU A 47 0.61 2.94 4.19
C LEU A 47 0.22 4.43 4.24
N LYS A 48 -0.93 4.78 4.81
CA LYS A 48 -1.33 6.19 4.97
C LYS A 48 -0.39 6.98 5.88
N THR A 49 0.14 6.35 6.94
CA THR A 49 1.14 7.01 7.81
C THR A 49 2.46 7.25 7.04
N LEU A 50 2.92 6.27 6.27
CA LEU A 50 4.12 6.41 5.43
C LEU A 50 3.93 7.51 4.38
N SER A 51 2.80 7.53 3.66
CA SER A 51 2.49 8.58 2.68
C SER A 51 2.48 9.97 3.30
N TYR A 52 1.95 10.11 4.51
CA TYR A 52 1.97 11.39 5.23
C TYR A 52 3.39 11.86 5.54
N ILE A 53 4.26 10.96 6.03
CA ILE A 53 5.67 11.26 6.31
C ILE A 53 6.40 11.64 5.02
N ALA A 54 6.26 10.84 3.96
CA ALA A 54 6.90 11.08 2.67
C ALA A 54 6.56 12.47 2.10
N TYR A 55 5.31 12.91 2.28
CA TYR A 55 4.83 14.20 1.79
C TYR A 55 5.23 15.37 2.70
N ARG A 56 5.32 15.18 4.02
CA ARG A 56 5.58 16.25 5.01
C ARG A 56 7.01 16.30 5.53
N GLN A 57 7.87 15.37 5.13
CA GLN A 57 9.21 15.28 5.68
C GLN A 57 10.06 16.53 5.41
N PRO A 58 10.93 16.92 6.35
CA PRO A 58 11.08 16.31 7.68
C PRO A 58 9.92 16.71 8.62
N VAL A 59 9.34 15.73 9.33
CA VAL A 59 8.16 15.96 10.20
C VAL A 59 8.40 15.44 11.61
N LEU A 60 7.92 16.15 12.65
CA LEU A 60 8.06 15.68 14.02
C LEU A 60 7.05 14.58 14.33
N GLN A 61 7.47 13.59 15.12
CA GLN A 61 6.61 12.48 15.52
C GLN A 61 5.28 12.91 16.17
N PRO A 62 5.22 13.89 17.10
CA PRO A 62 3.97 14.40 17.62
C PRO A 62 3.00 14.84 16.51
N GLN A 63 3.48 15.58 15.50
CA GLN A 63 2.65 16.03 14.38
C GLN A 63 2.09 14.85 13.57
N VAL A 64 2.85 13.75 13.43
CA VAL A 64 2.36 12.53 12.78
C VAL A 64 1.28 11.87 13.64
N VAL A 65 1.51 11.79 14.95
CA VAL A 65 0.54 11.19 15.90
C VAL A 65 -0.74 12.01 15.96
N ASP A 66 -0.67 13.33 15.94
CA ASP A 66 -1.82 14.22 15.97
C ASP A 66 -2.73 14.02 14.74
N VAL A 67 -2.12 13.84 13.55
CA VAL A 67 -2.87 13.66 12.29
C VAL A 67 -3.32 12.20 12.08
N ARG A 68 -2.53 11.22 12.51
CA ARG A 68 -2.77 9.79 12.23
C ARG A 68 -3.42 9.04 13.40
N GLY A 69 -3.53 9.67 14.56
CA GLY A 69 -4.09 9.11 15.79
C GLY A 69 -3.15 8.14 16.52
N HIS A 70 -3.63 7.53 17.60
CA HIS A 70 -2.83 6.68 18.49
C HIS A 70 -2.14 5.49 17.79
N HIS A 71 -2.77 4.90 16.76
CA HIS A 71 -2.18 3.80 16.00
C HIS A 71 -0.87 4.17 15.28
N ALA A 72 -0.61 5.47 15.08
CA ALA A 72 0.63 5.96 14.47
C ALA A 72 1.87 5.45 15.19
N TYR A 73 1.86 5.28 16.51
CA TYR A 73 3.01 4.73 17.24
C TYR A 73 3.37 3.31 16.77
N GLY A 74 2.36 2.46 16.54
CA GLY A 74 2.55 1.12 16.00
C GLY A 74 3.05 1.15 14.56
N HIS A 75 2.44 2.01 13.73
CA HIS A 75 2.86 2.18 12.34
C HIS A 75 4.31 2.66 12.24
N LEU A 76 4.71 3.64 13.05
CA LEU A 76 6.08 4.16 13.05
C LEU A 76 7.11 3.08 13.40
N ARG A 77 6.84 2.23 14.39
CA ARG A 77 7.72 1.10 14.72
C ARG A 77 7.82 0.10 13.56
N GLN A 78 6.69 -0.23 12.94
CA GLN A 78 6.66 -1.13 11.79
C GLN A 78 7.46 -0.56 10.61
N LEU A 79 7.20 0.69 10.23
CA LEU A 79 7.84 1.34 9.10
C LEU A 79 9.37 1.48 9.31
N GLU A 80 9.79 1.77 10.54
CA GLU A 80 11.21 1.81 10.93
C GLU A 80 11.84 0.42 10.84
N SER A 81 11.19 -0.63 11.34
CA SER A 81 11.70 -2.01 11.23
C SER A 81 11.80 -2.53 9.80
N MET A 82 10.97 -1.99 8.91
CA MET A 82 10.98 -2.32 7.48
C MET A 82 11.98 -1.46 6.69
N GLY A 83 12.70 -0.54 7.36
CA GLY A 83 13.64 0.37 6.72
C GLY A 83 12.98 1.29 5.71
N LEU A 84 11.72 1.69 5.93
CA LEU A 84 10.96 2.62 5.09
C LEU A 84 10.99 4.07 5.61
N ILE A 85 11.37 4.25 6.87
CA ILE A 85 11.58 5.57 7.49
C ILE A 85 12.81 5.55 8.40
N SER A 86 13.37 6.74 8.64
CA SER A 86 14.36 7.00 9.68
C SER A 86 13.78 7.90 10.78
N ARG A 87 14.31 7.74 12.01
CA ARG A 87 13.90 8.49 13.20
C ARG A 87 15.09 9.06 13.94
N GLU A 88 15.31 10.34 13.75
CA GLU A 88 16.42 11.07 14.37
C GLU A 88 15.94 11.75 15.66
N ARG A 89 16.69 11.64 16.76
CA ARG A 89 16.33 12.29 18.02
C ARG A 89 16.61 13.79 17.92
N VAL A 90 15.59 14.61 18.18
CA VAL A 90 15.70 16.07 18.25
C VAL A 90 15.12 16.52 19.59
N GLY A 91 16.00 16.83 20.54
CA GLY A 91 15.63 17.14 21.92
C GLY A 91 14.86 15.99 22.60
N ARG A 92 13.59 16.25 22.95
CA ARG A 92 12.66 15.29 23.58
C ARG A 92 11.77 14.54 22.59
N THR A 93 11.90 14.83 21.29
CA THR A 93 11.07 14.26 20.22
C THR A 93 11.93 13.57 19.16
N ARG A 94 11.29 13.11 18.08
CA ARG A 94 11.95 12.51 16.93
C ARG A 94 11.50 13.18 15.63
N LEU A 95 12.45 13.42 14.75
CA LEU A 95 12.26 13.91 13.39
C LEU A 95 12.22 12.71 12.42
N LEU A 96 11.20 12.66 11.57
CA LEU A 96 10.88 11.54 10.70
C LEU A 96 11.14 11.91 9.23
N ARG A 97 11.75 10.98 8.50
CA ARG A 97 11.97 11.03 7.05
C ARG A 97 11.76 9.64 6.44
N THR A 98 11.42 9.56 5.15
CA THR A 98 11.53 8.30 4.40
C THR A 98 12.98 7.99 4.12
N THR A 99 13.29 6.71 4.09
CA THR A 99 14.56 6.18 3.57
C THR A 99 14.41 5.95 2.06
N GLY A 100 15.42 6.36 1.29
CA GLY A 100 15.50 6.18 -0.16
C GLY A 100 16.72 5.34 -0.51
#